data_AF-A0A378LND1-F1
#
_entry.id   AF-A0A378LND1-F1
#
_cell.length_a   1.000
_cell.length_b   1.000
_cell.length_c   1.000
_cell.angle_alpha   90.00
_cell.angle_beta   90.00
_cell.angle_gamma   90.00
#
_symmetry.space_group_name_H-M   'P 1'
#
loop_
_entity.id
_entity.type
_entity.pdbx_description
1 polymer ?
#
loop_
_entity_poly.entity_id
_entity_poly.type
_entity_poly.pdbx_seq_one_letter_code
_entity_poly.pdbx_strand_id
1 'polypeptide(L)'
;MQESIELSKKEDLPSFQISTDPSILQSQFHSAPKTESGAIDLTKAHRIAEGGTHVLYRFPDAPYVIKVMKQNPDAEELEILEKKYAVLYECFDRHGKQRCIREQHFNLPVLLPGKEIQISAVSLVPYEPCFKAKVKFDFKMEPAELDPYLIEHHGTLFAQMNQTLIHKESAPDFHLKDYEKIDPRIGAILQRLETDPSLRDVMVEFLNHYRDFYQRTDIIMDAMGFENILFYKDEQDTWQFKVGSVIKHDTGKHTQELFDAIHHGHEVDFKDFVTFTHAYFSPANIRSVNVCALKLGLEPVIHNVSIDSKDLVKVAQALSIPQRMLAYARHGDFEKIEHLLQEHKNELSFNLEDFWAWELIADEYIKQGVSPKALEKYLNTASELPLVLPTKLEDAQRVQDARIAMMYRKQVHDAKHAFHAKLTDLFKDTFVSSNQDNAPMQTVTQNYKKELQATKSGVNSEDTRLYTMEL
;
A
#
# COMPACT_ATOMS: atom_id res chain seq x y z
N MET A 1 -22.11 45.30 4.92
CA MET A 1 -21.08 45.91 4.07
C MET A 1 -20.02 44.85 3.85
N GLN A 2 -20.10 44.02 2.79
CA GLN A 2 -19.50 44.27 1.45
C GLN A 2 -18.04 44.71 1.61
N GLU A 3 -17.03 43.93 1.23
CA GLU A 3 -16.74 43.31 -0.08
C GLU A 3 -16.12 41.89 0.13
N SER A 4 -16.56 40.79 -0.50
CA SER A 4 -16.38 40.33 -1.90
C SER A 4 -14.92 40.22 -2.38
N ILE A 5 -14.36 39.01 -2.31
CA ILE A 5 -13.40 38.51 -3.31
C ILE A 5 -13.95 37.17 -3.81
N GLU A 6 -14.60 37.23 -4.97
CA GLU A 6 -14.79 36.09 -5.85
C GLU A 6 -13.43 35.61 -6.36
N LEU A 7 -13.14 34.33 -6.21
CA LEU A 7 -12.27 33.61 -7.13
C LEU A 7 -13.13 32.55 -7.81
N SER A 8 -13.89 33.03 -8.80
CA SER A 8 -14.44 32.20 -9.86
C SER A 8 -13.29 31.75 -10.77
N LYS A 9 -12.94 30.46 -10.69
CA LYS A 9 -12.71 29.65 -11.88
C LYS A 9 -13.28 28.26 -11.60
N LYS A 10 -14.59 28.12 -11.83
CA LYS A 10 -15.14 26.84 -12.27
C LYS A 10 -14.48 26.55 -13.62
N GLU A 11 -13.53 25.65 -13.64
CA GLU A 11 -13.27 24.89 -14.86
C GLU A 11 -14.44 23.91 -14.98
N ASP A 12 -15.43 24.31 -15.77
CA ASP A 12 -16.43 23.38 -16.29
C ASP A 12 -15.67 22.36 -17.17
N LEU A 13 -15.30 21.23 -16.56
CA LEU A 13 -14.81 20.08 -17.30
C LEU A 13 -15.94 19.59 -18.21
N PRO A 14 -15.67 19.27 -19.49
CA PRO A 14 -16.68 18.72 -20.37
C PRO A 14 -17.31 17.49 -19.72
N SER A 15 -18.63 17.39 -19.78
CA SER A 15 -19.35 16.16 -19.45
C SER A 15 -18.97 15.09 -20.47
N PHE A 16 -17.89 14.36 -20.19
CA PHE A 16 -17.48 13.23 -21.02
C PHE A 16 -18.43 12.06 -20.73
N GLN A 17 -19.31 11.75 -21.68
CA GLN A 17 -19.86 10.40 -21.76
C GLN A 17 -18.71 9.47 -22.16
N ILE A 18 -18.10 8.83 -21.16
CA ILE A 18 -17.05 7.85 -21.37
C ILE A 18 -17.74 6.56 -21.81
N SER A 19 -17.61 6.22 -23.08
CA SER A 19 -18.10 4.96 -23.61
C SER A 19 -17.14 3.82 -23.25
N THR A 20 -17.70 2.71 -22.80
CA THR A 20 -17.01 1.49 -22.36
C THR A 20 -16.82 0.45 -23.47
N ASP A 21 -16.90 0.87 -24.73
CA ASP A 21 -16.69 0.01 -25.90
C ASP A 21 -15.18 -0.25 -26.13
N PRO A 22 -14.72 -1.50 -26.26
CA PRO A 22 -13.33 -1.83 -26.59
C PRO A 22 -12.79 -1.11 -27.85
N SER A 23 -13.65 -0.83 -28.83
CA SER A 23 -13.28 -0.05 -30.03
C SER A 23 -12.95 1.41 -29.70
N ILE A 24 -13.51 1.95 -28.61
CA ILE A 24 -13.28 3.32 -28.15
C ILE A 24 -11.99 3.41 -27.34
N LEU A 25 -11.65 2.41 -26.52
CA LEU A 25 -10.34 2.33 -25.85
C LEU A 25 -9.18 2.23 -26.85
N GLN A 26 -9.34 1.47 -27.92
CA GLN A 26 -8.35 1.39 -29.00
C GLN A 26 -8.20 2.73 -29.73
N SER A 27 -9.30 3.47 -29.94
CA SER A 27 -9.23 4.82 -30.51
C SER A 27 -8.56 5.86 -29.59
N GLN A 28 -8.66 5.70 -28.26
CA GLN A 28 -7.97 6.56 -27.28
C GLN A 28 -6.44 6.37 -27.31
N PHE A 29 -5.92 5.17 -27.61
CA PHE A 29 -4.48 4.96 -27.83
C PHE A 29 -3.90 5.77 -29.00
N HIS A 30 -4.74 6.11 -30.00
CA HIS A 30 -4.32 6.96 -31.10
C HIS A 30 -4.18 8.43 -30.69
N SER A 31 -4.82 8.84 -29.59
CA SER A 31 -4.69 10.22 -29.07
C SER A 31 -3.44 10.43 -28.21
N ALA A 32 -2.77 9.36 -27.77
CA ALA A 32 -1.53 9.46 -27.01
C ALA A 32 -0.41 10.07 -27.88
N PRO A 33 0.37 11.04 -27.36
CA PRO A 33 1.54 11.57 -28.05
C PRO A 33 2.47 10.46 -28.57
N LYS A 34 2.90 10.59 -29.83
CA LYS A 34 3.79 9.62 -30.49
C LYS A 34 5.14 10.25 -30.85
N THR A 35 6.16 9.41 -30.97
CA THR A 35 7.42 9.73 -31.64
C THR A 35 7.21 9.78 -33.16
N GLU A 36 8.20 10.25 -33.92
CA GLU A 36 8.18 10.19 -35.39
C GLU A 36 8.06 8.76 -35.93
N SER A 37 8.60 7.79 -35.20
CA SER A 37 8.49 6.35 -35.52
C SER A 37 7.14 5.73 -35.11
N GLY A 38 6.22 6.49 -34.51
CA GLY A 38 4.90 6.04 -34.10
C GLY A 38 4.82 5.35 -32.74
N ALA A 39 5.93 5.32 -31.96
CA ALA A 39 5.93 4.80 -30.59
C ALA A 39 5.21 5.76 -29.63
N ILE A 40 4.57 5.26 -28.57
CA ILE A 40 4.00 6.12 -27.52
C ILE A 40 5.15 6.83 -26.80
N ASP A 41 5.12 8.15 -26.80
CA ASP A 41 6.16 8.98 -26.21
C ASP A 41 5.84 9.32 -24.76
N LEU A 42 6.24 8.43 -23.84
CA LEU A 42 6.03 8.61 -22.40
C LEU A 42 6.98 9.63 -21.78
N THR A 43 7.94 10.19 -22.53
CA THR A 43 8.77 11.32 -22.07
C THR A 43 7.94 12.61 -21.93
N LYS A 44 6.80 12.68 -22.63
CA LYS A 44 5.82 13.77 -22.54
C LYS A 44 4.75 13.54 -21.47
N ALA A 45 4.79 12.41 -20.75
CA ALA A 45 3.87 12.09 -19.68
C ALA A 45 4.51 12.33 -18.31
N HIS A 46 3.68 12.69 -17.33
CA HIS A 46 4.08 12.68 -15.93
C HIS A 46 3.96 11.25 -15.40
N ARG A 47 5.03 10.76 -14.77
CA ARG A 47 4.94 9.56 -13.95
C ARG A 47 4.20 9.91 -12.66
N ILE A 48 2.99 9.36 -12.48
CA ILE A 48 2.11 9.74 -11.36
C ILE A 48 2.16 8.75 -10.21
N ALA A 49 2.51 7.49 -10.47
CA ALA A 49 2.62 6.45 -9.45
C ALA A 49 3.45 5.26 -9.93
N GLU A 50 3.88 4.43 -8.99
CA GLU A 50 4.48 3.12 -9.23
C GLU A 50 3.85 2.11 -8.28
N GLY A 51 3.27 1.04 -8.82
CA GLY A 51 2.79 -0.11 -8.06
C GLY A 51 3.75 -1.28 -8.12
N GLY A 52 3.37 -2.43 -7.55
CA GLY A 52 4.20 -3.65 -7.58
C GLY A 52 4.49 -4.14 -9.01
N THR A 53 3.47 -4.14 -9.87
CA THR A 53 3.56 -4.70 -11.23
C THR A 53 3.54 -3.66 -12.35
N HIS A 54 3.24 -2.39 -12.04
CA HIS A 54 3.03 -1.34 -13.05
C HIS A 54 3.70 -0.01 -12.67
N VAL A 55 4.01 0.80 -13.68
CA VAL A 55 4.31 2.23 -13.56
C VAL A 55 3.21 3.02 -14.28
N LEU A 56 2.68 4.05 -13.62
CA LEU A 56 1.54 4.82 -14.12
C LEU A 56 2.01 6.15 -14.71
N TYR A 57 1.56 6.43 -15.92
CA TYR A 57 1.86 7.65 -16.68
C TYR A 57 0.59 8.39 -17.06
N ARG A 58 0.63 9.72 -16.93
CA ARG A 58 -0.47 10.62 -17.28
C ARG A 58 0.01 11.72 -18.21
N PHE A 59 -0.67 11.88 -19.34
CA PHE A 59 -0.55 13.09 -20.14
C PHE A 59 -1.42 14.20 -19.56
N PRO A 60 -0.99 15.48 -19.55
CA PRO A 60 -1.68 16.58 -18.89
C PRO A 60 -3.19 16.62 -19.13
N ASP A 61 -3.61 16.47 -20.40
CA ASP A 61 -5.00 16.61 -20.83
C ASP A 61 -5.68 15.27 -21.16
N ALA A 62 -5.04 14.13 -20.89
CA ALA A 62 -5.62 12.83 -21.21
C ALA A 62 -6.73 12.45 -20.22
N PRO A 63 -7.89 11.96 -20.71
CA PRO A 63 -8.96 11.41 -19.86
C PRO A 63 -8.66 9.98 -19.38
N TYR A 64 -7.39 9.56 -19.40
CA TYR A 64 -6.94 8.21 -19.06
C TYR A 64 -5.53 8.23 -18.45
N VAL A 65 -5.16 7.09 -17.86
CA VAL A 65 -3.82 6.76 -17.40
C VAL A 65 -3.28 5.61 -18.23
N ILE A 66 -2.00 5.66 -18.58
CA ILE A 66 -1.28 4.54 -19.17
C ILE A 66 -0.57 3.79 -18.04
N LYS A 67 -0.91 2.51 -17.87
CA LYS A 67 -0.18 1.58 -17.01
C LYS A 67 0.83 0.83 -17.86
N VAL A 68 2.11 0.95 -17.54
CA VAL A 68 3.19 0.18 -18.18
C VAL A 68 3.56 -0.96 -17.23
N MET A 69 3.49 -2.20 -17.69
CA MET A 69 3.89 -3.35 -16.87
C MET A 69 5.41 -3.36 -16.67
N LYS A 70 5.86 -3.64 -15.45
CA LYS A 70 7.30 -3.72 -15.13
C LYS A 70 7.94 -4.96 -15.75
N GLN A 71 7.19 -6.06 -15.76
CA GLN A 71 7.49 -7.25 -16.54
C GLN A 71 6.81 -7.09 -17.89
N ASN A 72 7.46 -7.54 -18.96
CA ASN A 72 6.93 -7.43 -20.32
C ASN A 72 6.43 -8.80 -20.78
N PRO A 73 5.19 -9.20 -20.41
CA PRO A 73 4.63 -10.47 -20.80
C PRO A 73 4.52 -10.60 -22.32
N ASP A 74 4.61 -11.83 -22.80
CA ASP A 74 4.39 -12.12 -24.21
C ASP A 74 2.90 -12.04 -24.59
N ALA A 75 2.59 -12.23 -25.87
CA ALA A 75 1.23 -12.11 -26.36
C ALA A 75 0.29 -13.20 -25.82
N GLU A 76 0.80 -14.40 -25.54
CA GLU A 76 0.02 -15.52 -25.02
C GLU A 76 -0.35 -15.27 -23.55
N GLU A 77 0.61 -14.82 -22.75
CA GLU A 77 0.40 -14.42 -21.36
C GLU A 77 -0.63 -13.28 -21.23
N LEU A 78 -0.55 -12.27 -22.13
CA LEU A 78 -1.54 -11.20 -22.19
C LEU A 78 -2.93 -11.71 -22.59
N GLU A 79 -3.04 -12.63 -23.55
CA GLU A 79 -4.32 -13.21 -23.94
C GLU A 79 -4.97 -13.98 -22.77
N ILE A 80 -4.17 -14.71 -21.99
CA ILE A 80 -4.63 -15.38 -20.77
C ILE A 80 -5.12 -14.35 -19.74
N LEU A 81 -4.40 -13.26 -19.54
CA LEU A 81 -4.80 -12.17 -18.64
C LEU A 81 -6.14 -11.55 -19.07
N GLU A 82 -6.31 -11.25 -20.35
CA GLU A 82 -7.55 -10.71 -20.91
C GLU A 82 -8.74 -11.67 -20.73
N LYS A 83 -8.53 -12.98 -20.91
CA LYS A 83 -9.58 -13.98 -20.63
C LYS A 83 -10.02 -13.96 -19.16
N LYS A 84 -9.08 -13.78 -18.23
CA LYS A 84 -9.40 -13.66 -16.79
C LYS A 84 -10.19 -12.38 -16.50
N TYR A 85 -9.81 -11.24 -17.09
CA TYR A 85 -10.56 -9.99 -16.97
C TYR A 85 -11.96 -10.09 -17.60
N ALA A 86 -12.11 -10.78 -18.73
CA ALA A 86 -13.42 -11.01 -19.34
C ALA A 86 -14.38 -11.72 -18.37
N VAL A 87 -13.90 -12.73 -17.63
CA VAL A 87 -14.71 -13.41 -16.60
C VAL A 87 -15.03 -12.46 -15.43
N LEU A 88 -14.07 -11.65 -14.99
CA LEU A 88 -14.32 -10.62 -13.96
C LEU A 88 -15.45 -9.69 -14.39
N TYR A 89 -15.38 -9.17 -15.61
CA TYR A 89 -16.40 -8.29 -16.16
C TYR A 89 -17.77 -8.95 -16.25
N GLU A 90 -17.84 -10.23 -16.65
CA GLU A 90 -19.11 -10.97 -16.70
C GLU A 90 -19.71 -11.22 -15.31
N CYS A 91 -18.87 -11.44 -14.30
CA CYS A 91 -19.31 -11.66 -12.93
C CYS A 91 -19.80 -10.38 -12.25
N PHE A 92 -19.18 -9.24 -12.55
CA PHE A 92 -19.42 -7.99 -11.82
C PHE A 92 -20.28 -6.97 -12.58
N ASP A 93 -20.18 -6.88 -13.91
CA ASP A 93 -20.95 -5.93 -14.71
C ASP A 93 -22.32 -6.51 -15.11
N ARG A 94 -23.19 -6.64 -14.11
CA ARG A 94 -24.51 -7.26 -14.23
C ARG A 94 -25.64 -6.26 -14.11
N HIS A 95 -26.80 -6.61 -14.65
CA HIS A 95 -28.04 -5.84 -14.52
C HIS A 95 -27.91 -4.36 -14.95
N GLY A 96 -27.07 -4.10 -15.96
CA GLY A 96 -26.80 -2.75 -16.47
C GLY A 96 -25.88 -1.91 -15.59
N LYS A 97 -25.32 -2.46 -14.51
CA LYS A 97 -24.33 -1.77 -13.67
C LYS A 97 -22.92 -2.05 -14.16
N GLN A 98 -22.07 -1.02 -14.22
CA GLN A 98 -20.65 -1.13 -14.56
C GLN A 98 -19.80 -1.04 -13.29
N ARG A 99 -19.54 -2.21 -12.71
CA ARG A 99 -18.80 -2.42 -11.46
C ARG A 99 -17.30 -2.60 -11.68
N CYS A 100 -16.83 -2.79 -12.90
CA CYS A 100 -15.41 -2.94 -13.19
C CYS A 100 -14.82 -1.73 -13.90
N ILE A 101 -13.57 -1.41 -13.58
CA ILE A 101 -12.71 -0.56 -14.40
C ILE A 101 -12.24 -1.41 -15.56
N ARG A 102 -12.53 -0.97 -16.79
CA ARG A 102 -12.11 -1.70 -17.98
C ARG A 102 -10.67 -1.38 -18.30
N GLU A 103 -9.83 -2.40 -18.18
CA GLU A 103 -8.44 -2.39 -18.61
C GLU A 103 -8.32 -3.27 -19.85
N GLN A 104 -7.53 -2.81 -20.82
CA GLN A 104 -7.21 -3.57 -22.02
C GLN A 104 -5.69 -3.51 -22.24
N HIS A 105 -5.07 -4.69 -22.29
CA HIS A 105 -3.62 -4.84 -22.35
C HIS A 105 -3.13 -5.06 -23.79
N PHE A 106 -2.04 -4.41 -24.14
CA PHE A 106 -1.43 -4.46 -25.47
C PHE A 106 0.08 -4.43 -25.38
N ASN A 107 0.76 -5.13 -26.29
CA ASN A 107 2.18 -4.93 -26.54
C ASN A 107 2.36 -3.83 -27.59
N LEU A 108 2.88 -2.67 -27.17
CA LEU A 108 3.08 -1.50 -28.04
C LEU A 108 4.51 -0.96 -27.94
N PRO A 109 5.04 -0.35 -29.02
CA PRO A 109 6.30 0.39 -28.95
C PRO A 109 6.12 1.65 -28.08
N VAL A 110 6.99 1.81 -27.09
CA VAL A 110 7.00 2.95 -26.16
C VAL A 110 8.40 3.53 -26.03
N LEU A 111 8.49 4.86 -25.86
CA LEU A 111 9.70 5.57 -25.45
C LEU A 111 9.55 5.98 -23.99
N LEU A 112 10.32 5.36 -23.09
CA LEU A 112 10.35 5.71 -21.68
C LEU A 112 11.40 6.80 -21.41
N PRO A 113 11.21 7.66 -20.37
CA PRO A 113 12.23 8.63 -19.95
C PRO A 113 13.60 7.96 -19.75
N GLY A 114 14.62 8.45 -20.47
CA GLY A 114 16.00 7.97 -20.35
C GLY A 114 16.27 6.58 -20.96
N LYS A 115 15.35 6.02 -21.74
CA LYS A 115 15.52 4.72 -22.43
C LYS A 115 15.35 4.84 -23.94
N GLU A 116 15.81 3.83 -24.66
CA GLU A 116 15.50 3.67 -26.08
C GLU A 116 14.07 3.15 -26.28
N ILE A 117 13.59 3.21 -27.53
CA ILE A 117 12.27 2.67 -27.89
C ILE A 117 12.27 1.15 -27.68
N GLN A 118 11.27 0.66 -26.98
CA GLN A 118 11.10 -0.77 -26.69
C GLN A 118 9.64 -1.18 -26.82
N ILE A 119 9.38 -2.46 -27.09
CA ILE A 119 8.04 -3.02 -26.96
C ILE A 119 7.74 -3.20 -25.47
N SER A 120 6.59 -2.74 -25.01
CA SER A 120 6.15 -2.92 -23.63
C SER A 120 4.67 -3.24 -23.56
N ALA A 121 4.31 -4.12 -22.63
CA ALA A 121 2.95 -4.38 -22.24
C ALA A 121 2.38 -3.15 -21.52
N VAL A 122 1.32 -2.60 -22.08
CA VAL A 122 0.64 -1.40 -21.58
C VAL A 122 -0.85 -1.64 -21.49
N SER A 123 -1.50 -1.02 -20.52
CA SER A 123 -2.95 -0.90 -20.49
C SER A 123 -3.39 0.55 -20.34
N LEU A 124 -4.56 0.85 -20.92
CA LEU A 124 -5.26 2.10 -20.70
C LEU A 124 -6.31 1.94 -19.61
N VAL A 125 -6.36 2.93 -18.73
CA VAL A 125 -7.35 3.00 -17.67
C VAL A 125 -8.03 4.36 -17.71
N PRO A 126 -9.33 4.44 -18.01
CA PRO A 126 -10.05 5.70 -18.04
C PRO A 126 -10.16 6.30 -16.62
N TYR A 127 -10.20 7.64 -16.54
CA TYR A 127 -10.54 8.28 -15.27
C TYR A 127 -12.02 8.06 -14.96
N GLU A 128 -12.27 7.42 -13.82
CA GLU A 128 -13.62 7.19 -13.32
C GLU A 128 -14.04 8.24 -12.28
N PRO A 129 -15.28 8.77 -12.32
CA PRO A 129 -15.77 9.72 -11.33
C PRO A 129 -15.69 9.22 -9.88
N CYS A 130 -15.73 7.90 -9.67
CA CYS A 130 -15.65 7.28 -8.34
C CYS A 130 -14.39 7.67 -7.57
N PHE A 131 -13.26 7.88 -8.27
CA PHE A 131 -12.02 8.31 -7.63
C PHE A 131 -12.09 9.71 -7.00
N LYS A 132 -13.05 10.53 -7.43
CA LYS A 132 -13.30 11.87 -6.89
C LYS A 132 -14.43 11.90 -5.85
N ALA A 133 -15.04 10.76 -5.54
CA ALA A 133 -16.15 10.69 -4.58
C ALA A 133 -15.70 11.20 -3.20
N LYS A 134 -16.55 12.03 -2.57
CA LYS A 134 -16.28 12.61 -1.24
C LYS A 134 -16.34 11.57 -0.12
N VAL A 135 -17.28 10.63 -0.25
CA VAL A 135 -17.47 9.54 0.70
C VAL A 135 -17.08 8.26 -0.01
N LYS A 136 -15.94 7.70 0.37
CA LYS A 136 -15.40 6.45 -0.18
C LYS A 136 -14.51 5.73 0.82
N PHE A 137 -14.32 4.44 0.63
CA PHE A 137 -13.34 3.64 1.35
C PHE A 137 -12.90 2.45 0.49
N ASP A 138 -11.65 2.04 0.69
CA ASP A 138 -11.11 0.84 0.05
C ASP A 138 -11.48 -0.40 0.85
N PHE A 139 -11.91 -1.44 0.16
CA PHE A 139 -11.85 -2.80 0.71
C PHE A 139 -10.39 -3.25 0.62
N LYS A 140 -9.63 -2.90 1.65
CA LYS A 140 -8.21 -3.21 1.76
C LYS A 140 -7.92 -3.95 3.05
N MET A 141 -7.33 -5.12 2.90
CA MET A 141 -6.90 -5.95 4.03
C MET A 141 -5.48 -5.61 4.47
N GLU A 142 -5.14 -5.99 5.69
CA GLU A 142 -3.78 -5.99 6.20
C GLU A 142 -3.35 -7.46 6.47
N PRO A 143 -2.18 -7.90 5.96
CA PRO A 143 -1.72 -9.27 6.09
C PRO A 143 -1.20 -9.54 7.50
N ALA A 144 -2.04 -10.11 8.36
CA ALA A 144 -1.70 -10.44 9.74
C ALA A 144 -0.47 -11.37 9.86
N GLU A 145 -0.20 -12.20 8.84
CA GLU A 145 0.99 -13.05 8.74
C GLU A 145 2.29 -12.25 8.64
N LEU A 146 2.24 -11.00 8.16
CA LEU A 146 3.37 -10.08 8.16
C LEU A 146 3.55 -9.35 9.49
N ASP A 147 2.76 -9.68 10.51
CA ASP A 147 2.76 -9.00 11.79
C ASP A 147 2.99 -9.97 12.97
N PRO A 148 4.27 -10.32 13.23
CA PRO A 148 4.65 -11.12 14.39
C PRO A 148 4.13 -10.59 15.74
N TYR A 149 3.95 -9.27 15.91
CA TYR A 149 3.40 -8.71 17.15
C TYR A 149 1.97 -9.19 17.37
N LEU A 150 1.12 -9.14 16.33
CA LEU A 150 -0.25 -9.62 16.42
C LEU A 150 -0.31 -11.12 16.75
N ILE A 151 0.58 -11.92 16.16
CA ILE A 151 0.63 -13.36 16.42
C ILE A 151 1.08 -13.65 17.86
N GLU A 152 2.09 -12.93 18.37
CA GLU A 152 2.59 -13.10 19.73
C GLU A 152 1.55 -12.66 20.78
N HIS A 153 0.87 -11.53 20.58
CA HIS A 153 -0.04 -10.95 21.58
C HIS A 153 -1.52 -11.34 21.42
N HIS A 154 -1.92 -11.79 20.23
CA HIS A 154 -3.30 -12.16 19.91
C HIS A 154 -3.44 -13.56 19.30
N GLY A 155 -2.46 -14.44 19.51
CA GLY A 155 -2.42 -15.78 18.90
C GLY A 155 -3.67 -16.65 19.13
N THR A 156 -4.33 -16.55 20.29
CA THR A 156 -5.59 -17.28 20.53
C THR A 156 -6.72 -16.77 19.63
N LEU A 157 -6.88 -15.45 19.55
CA LEU A 157 -7.89 -14.81 18.71
C LEU A 157 -7.62 -15.10 17.22
N PHE A 158 -6.35 -15.01 16.80
CA PHE A 158 -5.92 -15.33 15.45
C PHE A 158 -6.24 -16.79 15.08
N ALA A 159 -5.98 -17.74 15.98
CA ALA A 159 -6.31 -19.14 15.77
C ALA A 159 -7.82 -19.37 15.64
N GLN A 160 -8.64 -18.76 16.51
CA GLN A 160 -10.11 -18.84 16.44
C GLN A 160 -10.65 -18.26 15.12
N MET A 161 -10.13 -17.12 14.68
CA MET A 161 -10.53 -16.48 13.43
C MET A 161 -10.14 -17.30 12.22
N ASN A 162 -8.90 -17.82 12.16
CA ASN A 162 -8.49 -18.73 11.09
C ASN A 162 -9.37 -19.98 11.04
N GLN A 163 -9.68 -20.55 12.21
CA GLN A 163 -10.54 -21.72 12.29
C GLN A 163 -11.97 -21.42 11.80
N THR A 164 -12.50 -20.23 12.08
CA THR A 164 -13.87 -19.84 11.70
C THR A 164 -13.98 -19.40 10.24
N LEU A 165 -12.97 -18.69 9.74
CA LEU A 165 -13.05 -17.97 8.47
C LEU A 165 -12.35 -18.68 7.32
N ILE A 166 -11.47 -19.63 7.60
CA ILE A 166 -10.73 -20.39 6.58
C ILE A 166 -10.90 -21.89 6.79
N HIS A 167 -10.77 -22.38 8.02
CA HIS A 167 -10.85 -23.81 8.30
C HIS A 167 -12.30 -24.33 8.32
N LYS A 168 -12.53 -25.57 7.87
CA LYS A 168 -13.87 -26.17 7.70
C LYS A 168 -14.47 -26.81 8.95
N GLU A 169 -13.71 -26.89 10.04
CA GLU A 169 -14.14 -27.60 11.24
C GLU A 169 -15.10 -26.77 12.10
N SER A 170 -15.77 -27.43 13.04
CA SER A 170 -16.64 -26.80 14.03
C SER A 170 -15.88 -25.72 14.80
N ALA A 171 -15.99 -24.49 14.32
CA ALA A 171 -15.15 -23.41 14.78
C ALA A 171 -15.64 -22.86 16.12
N PRO A 172 -14.74 -22.53 17.05
CA PRO A 172 -15.09 -21.72 18.21
C PRO A 172 -15.64 -20.37 17.74
N ASP A 173 -16.76 -19.94 18.31
CA ASP A 173 -17.32 -18.61 18.05
C ASP A 173 -16.35 -17.53 18.53
N PHE A 174 -16.19 -16.47 17.74
CA PHE A 174 -15.43 -15.28 18.12
C PHE A 174 -16.30 -14.04 17.95
N HIS A 175 -16.11 -13.06 18.82
CA HIS A 175 -16.84 -11.80 18.68
C HIS A 175 -16.31 -11.03 17.46
N LEU A 176 -17.16 -10.81 16.46
CA LEU A 176 -16.80 -10.09 15.22
C LEU A 176 -16.13 -8.72 15.46
N LYS A 177 -16.44 -8.05 16.58
CA LYS A 177 -15.80 -6.78 16.95
C LYS A 177 -14.31 -6.93 17.21
N ASP A 178 -13.87 -8.08 17.74
CA ASP A 178 -12.47 -8.33 18.01
C ASP A 178 -11.63 -8.49 16.72
N TYR A 179 -12.25 -8.64 15.55
CA TYR A 179 -11.53 -8.68 14.27
C TYR A 179 -10.71 -7.42 14.00
N GLU A 180 -11.13 -6.27 14.54
CA GLU A 180 -10.37 -5.02 14.43
C GLU A 180 -8.97 -5.09 15.04
N LYS A 181 -8.74 -6.03 15.98
CA LYS A 181 -7.42 -6.26 16.58
C LYS A 181 -6.46 -6.96 15.64
N ILE A 182 -6.98 -7.73 14.67
CA ILE A 182 -6.18 -8.45 13.68
C ILE A 182 -6.06 -7.64 12.38
N ASP A 183 -7.17 -7.05 11.93
CA ASP A 183 -7.19 -6.17 10.77
C ASP A 183 -8.11 -4.97 11.06
N PRO A 184 -7.53 -3.82 11.46
CA PRO A 184 -8.29 -2.62 11.79
C PRO A 184 -9.11 -2.06 10.61
N ARG A 185 -8.63 -2.21 9.37
CA ARG A 185 -9.32 -1.67 8.18
C ARG A 185 -10.60 -2.43 7.92
N ILE A 186 -10.52 -3.76 7.94
CA ILE A 186 -11.69 -4.62 7.78
C ILE A 186 -12.59 -4.52 9.01
N GLY A 187 -12.04 -4.42 10.22
CA GLY A 187 -12.82 -4.14 11.44
C GLY A 187 -13.70 -2.89 11.31
N ALA A 188 -13.16 -1.80 10.76
CA ALA A 188 -13.92 -0.58 10.49
C ALA A 188 -15.03 -0.80 9.44
N ILE A 189 -14.81 -1.65 8.43
CA ILE A 189 -15.85 -2.03 7.47
C ILE A 189 -16.96 -2.83 8.17
N LEU A 190 -16.62 -3.79 9.02
CA LEU A 190 -17.60 -4.57 9.79
C LEU A 190 -18.48 -3.67 10.67
N GLN A 191 -17.90 -2.64 11.29
CA GLN A 191 -18.64 -1.64 12.05
C GLN A 191 -19.57 -0.79 11.17
N ARG A 192 -19.12 -0.38 9.97
CA ARG A 192 -19.98 0.34 9.01
C ARG A 192 -21.16 -0.52 8.56
N LEU A 193 -20.96 -1.82 8.34
CA LEU A 193 -22.03 -2.77 8.00
C LEU A 193 -23.05 -2.98 9.14
N GLU A 194 -22.72 -2.65 10.40
CA GLU A 194 -23.70 -2.61 11.50
C GLU A 194 -24.60 -1.38 11.43
N THR A 195 -24.08 -0.26 10.95
CA THR A 195 -24.69 1.07 11.12
C THR A 195 -25.30 1.65 9.85
N ASP A 196 -24.90 1.16 8.67
CA ASP A 196 -25.40 1.62 7.37
C ASP A 196 -26.08 0.47 6.60
N PRO A 197 -27.43 0.37 6.66
CA PRO A 197 -28.16 -0.67 5.95
C PRO A 197 -27.96 -0.64 4.43
N SER A 198 -27.82 0.54 3.84
CA SER A 198 -27.66 0.69 2.38
C SER A 198 -26.30 0.18 1.89
N LEU A 199 -25.26 0.27 2.73
CA LEU A 199 -23.97 -0.34 2.44
C LEU A 199 -24.05 -1.87 2.49
N ARG A 200 -24.88 -2.45 3.37
CA ARG A 200 -25.02 -3.92 3.49
C ARG A 200 -25.44 -4.54 2.16
N ASP A 201 -26.45 -3.98 1.51
CA ASP A 201 -26.95 -4.49 0.23
C ASP A 201 -25.87 -4.46 -0.86
N VAL A 202 -25.07 -3.39 -0.89
CA VAL A 202 -23.97 -3.22 -1.85
C VAL A 202 -22.81 -4.18 -1.55
N MET A 203 -22.51 -4.44 -0.28
CA MET A 203 -21.53 -5.44 0.13
C MET A 203 -22.01 -6.86 -0.18
N VAL A 204 -23.30 -7.18 0.02
CA VAL A 204 -23.90 -8.46 -0.38
C VAL A 204 -23.76 -8.66 -1.89
N GLU A 205 -24.06 -7.64 -2.70
CA GLU A 205 -23.85 -7.67 -4.17
C GLU A 205 -22.39 -8.00 -4.50
N PHE A 206 -21.44 -7.25 -3.93
CA PHE A 206 -20.01 -7.46 -4.14
C PHE A 206 -19.55 -8.88 -3.79
N LEU A 207 -19.88 -9.37 -2.58
CA LEU A 207 -19.44 -10.69 -2.12
C LEU A 207 -20.03 -11.83 -2.97
N ASN A 208 -21.27 -11.68 -3.45
CA ASN A 208 -21.89 -12.65 -4.34
C ASN A 208 -21.22 -12.67 -5.71
N HIS A 209 -20.92 -11.50 -6.29
CA HIS A 209 -20.19 -11.41 -7.56
C HIS A 209 -18.77 -11.97 -7.43
N TYR A 210 -18.08 -11.69 -6.32
CA TYR A 210 -16.78 -12.27 -6.05
C TYR A 210 -16.87 -13.80 -5.91
N ARG A 211 -17.86 -14.34 -5.18
CA ARG A 211 -18.02 -15.80 -5.07
C ARG A 211 -18.15 -16.48 -6.44
N ASP A 212 -18.95 -15.91 -7.33
CA ASP A 212 -19.12 -16.43 -8.69
C ASP A 212 -17.81 -16.33 -9.50
N PHE A 213 -17.13 -15.18 -9.44
CA PHE A 213 -15.81 -15.01 -10.06
C PHE A 213 -14.80 -16.05 -9.55
N TYR A 214 -14.71 -16.25 -8.24
CA TYR A 214 -13.83 -17.22 -7.63
C TYR A 214 -14.18 -18.65 -8.07
N GLN A 215 -15.46 -19.04 -8.05
CA GLN A 215 -15.90 -20.37 -8.49
C GLN A 215 -15.56 -20.66 -9.95
N ARG A 216 -15.53 -19.64 -10.81
CA ARG A 216 -15.25 -19.78 -12.25
C ARG A 216 -13.78 -19.75 -12.61
N THR A 217 -12.95 -19.12 -11.78
CA THR A 217 -11.55 -18.83 -12.12
C THR A 217 -10.53 -19.38 -11.13
N ASP A 218 -10.96 -19.72 -9.93
CA ASP A 218 -10.13 -20.03 -8.77
C ASP A 218 -9.22 -18.86 -8.32
N ILE A 219 -9.41 -17.65 -8.87
CA ILE A 219 -8.56 -16.49 -8.58
C ILE A 219 -9.02 -15.78 -7.30
N ILE A 220 -8.08 -15.59 -6.39
CA ILE A 220 -8.24 -14.73 -5.21
C ILE A 220 -7.93 -13.30 -5.65
N MET A 221 -8.91 -12.41 -5.59
CA MET A 221 -8.76 -10.99 -5.89
C MET A 221 -7.79 -10.31 -4.92
N ASP A 222 -6.85 -9.55 -5.48
CA ASP A 222 -5.90 -8.72 -4.74
C ASP A 222 -6.58 -7.48 -4.15
N ALA A 223 -6.83 -7.53 -2.84
CA ALA A 223 -7.34 -6.40 -2.06
C ALA A 223 -6.23 -5.54 -1.40
N MET A 224 -4.94 -5.79 -1.65
CA MET A 224 -3.86 -4.98 -1.06
C MET A 224 -3.66 -3.64 -1.80
N GLY A 225 -3.91 -3.65 -3.11
CA GLY A 225 -3.73 -2.47 -3.95
C GLY A 225 -4.66 -1.33 -3.55
N PHE A 226 -4.11 -0.11 -3.55
CA PHE A 226 -4.89 1.10 -3.30
C PHE A 226 -6.00 1.26 -4.34
N GLU A 227 -7.23 1.49 -3.89
CA GLU A 227 -8.43 1.62 -4.73
C GLU A 227 -8.66 0.44 -5.72
N ASN A 228 -8.09 -0.74 -5.46
CA ASN A 228 -8.37 -1.95 -6.24
C ASN A 228 -9.83 -2.38 -6.10
N ILE A 229 -10.43 -2.18 -4.92
CA ILE A 229 -11.85 -2.46 -4.66
C ILE A 229 -12.37 -1.27 -3.86
N LEU A 230 -13.03 -0.34 -4.55
CA LEU A 230 -13.46 0.93 -4.00
C LEU A 230 -14.96 0.94 -3.74
N PHE A 231 -15.38 1.16 -2.50
CA PHE A 231 -16.77 1.47 -2.17
C PHE A 231 -16.93 2.98 -2.06
N TYR A 232 -17.95 3.55 -2.67
CA TYR A 232 -18.14 4.99 -2.71
C TYR A 232 -19.62 5.37 -2.79
N LYS A 233 -19.95 6.58 -2.36
CA LYS A 233 -21.25 7.17 -2.65
C LYS A 233 -21.20 8.01 -3.92
N ASP A 234 -22.15 7.79 -4.81
CA ASP A 234 -22.33 8.58 -6.03
C ASP A 234 -22.91 9.98 -5.73
N GLU A 235 -23.19 10.75 -6.79
CA GLU A 235 -23.77 12.09 -6.69
C GLU A 235 -25.17 12.10 -6.05
N GLN A 236 -25.85 10.94 -6.01
CA GLN A 236 -27.16 10.73 -5.40
C GLN A 236 -27.04 10.19 -3.97
N ASP A 237 -25.85 10.21 -3.36
CA ASP A 237 -25.56 9.68 -2.03
C ASP A 237 -25.87 8.18 -1.87
N THR A 238 -25.89 7.44 -2.99
CA THR A 238 -26.15 5.99 -3.00
C THR A 238 -24.83 5.23 -3.03
N TRP A 239 -24.71 4.20 -2.19
CA TRP A 239 -23.53 3.34 -2.20
C TRP A 239 -23.39 2.58 -3.51
N GLN A 240 -22.17 2.57 -4.01
CA GLN A 240 -21.71 1.84 -5.17
C GLN A 240 -20.37 1.19 -4.82
N PHE A 241 -19.92 0.28 -5.68
CA PHE A 241 -18.54 -0.19 -5.65
C PHE A 241 -17.95 -0.27 -7.06
N LYS A 242 -16.62 -0.21 -7.14
CA LYS A 242 -15.84 -0.36 -8.35
C LYS A 242 -14.64 -1.29 -8.11
N VAL A 243 -14.40 -2.21 -9.03
CA VAL A 243 -13.31 -3.20 -9.03
C VAL A 243 -12.29 -2.83 -10.10
N GLY A 244 -11.04 -2.62 -9.69
CA GLY A 244 -9.91 -2.27 -10.54
C GLY A 244 -8.96 -3.46 -10.80
N SER A 245 -7.65 -3.22 -10.70
CA SER A 245 -6.59 -4.20 -11.01
C SER A 245 -6.42 -5.27 -9.92
N VAL A 246 -7.43 -6.12 -9.76
CA VAL A 246 -7.49 -7.17 -8.73
C VAL A 246 -6.91 -8.51 -9.17
N ILE A 247 -6.62 -8.71 -10.46
CA ILE A 247 -6.14 -9.98 -10.98
C ILE A 247 -4.62 -10.06 -10.83
N LYS A 248 -4.17 -11.03 -10.04
CA LYS A 248 -2.76 -11.40 -9.85
C LYS A 248 -2.57 -12.89 -10.15
N HIS A 249 -1.53 -13.49 -9.58
CA HIS A 249 -1.24 -14.92 -9.65
C HIS A 249 -1.90 -15.72 -8.50
N ASP A 250 -2.53 -15.04 -7.53
CA ASP A 250 -3.16 -15.69 -6.37
C ASP A 250 -4.36 -16.57 -6.74
N THR A 251 -4.27 -17.87 -6.44
CA THR A 251 -5.36 -18.83 -6.68
C THR A 251 -5.61 -19.72 -5.48
N GLY A 252 -6.86 -20.11 -5.24
CA GLY A 252 -7.21 -20.94 -4.09
C GLY A 252 -6.59 -22.35 -4.16
N LYS A 253 -6.51 -22.94 -5.35
CA LYS A 253 -5.80 -24.22 -5.54
C LYS A 253 -4.34 -24.11 -5.15
N HIS A 254 -3.63 -23.08 -5.62
CA HIS A 254 -2.22 -22.91 -5.26
C HIS A 254 -2.03 -22.60 -3.78
N THR A 255 -2.91 -21.77 -3.19
CA THR A 255 -2.90 -21.54 -1.74
C THR A 255 -3.08 -22.84 -0.96
N GLN A 256 -4.03 -23.71 -1.37
CA GLN A 256 -4.23 -25.01 -0.74
C GLN A 256 -2.99 -25.90 -0.86
N GLU A 257 -2.40 -26.02 -2.06
CA GLU A 257 -1.20 -26.82 -2.30
C GLU A 257 0.00 -26.32 -1.48
N LEU A 258 0.18 -25.01 -1.39
CA LEU A 258 1.23 -24.36 -0.60
C LEU A 258 1.08 -24.70 0.90
N PHE A 259 -0.11 -24.50 1.47
CA PHE A 259 -0.31 -24.76 2.89
C PHE A 259 -0.35 -26.25 3.23
N ASP A 260 -0.78 -27.12 2.31
CA ASP A 260 -0.60 -28.56 2.45
C ASP A 260 0.88 -28.95 2.50
N ALA A 261 1.74 -28.34 1.67
CA ALA A 261 3.17 -28.58 1.71
C ALA A 261 3.79 -28.14 3.07
N ILE A 262 3.42 -26.96 3.56
CA ILE A 262 3.87 -26.45 4.87
C ILE A 262 3.40 -27.37 6.02
N HIS A 263 2.16 -27.85 5.94
CA HIS A 263 1.55 -28.70 6.95
C HIS A 263 2.27 -30.05 7.08
N HIS A 264 2.58 -30.67 5.95
CA HIS A 264 3.27 -31.97 5.88
C HIS A 264 4.79 -31.86 6.04
N GLY A 265 5.33 -30.65 6.24
CA GLY A 265 6.76 -30.43 6.45
C GLY A 265 7.60 -30.58 5.19
N HIS A 266 7.00 -30.40 4.01
CA HIS A 266 7.76 -30.28 2.77
C HIS A 266 8.52 -28.96 2.73
N GLU A 267 9.66 -28.94 2.03
CA GLU A 267 10.45 -27.73 1.85
C GLU A 267 9.69 -26.72 0.98
N VAL A 268 9.59 -25.48 1.46
CA VAL A 268 8.94 -24.35 0.77
C VAL A 268 9.93 -23.20 0.71
N ASP A 269 10.20 -22.72 -0.49
CA ASP A 269 11.11 -21.59 -0.70
C ASP A 269 10.37 -20.26 -0.52
N PHE A 270 10.40 -19.73 0.70
CA PHE A 270 9.87 -18.39 0.98
C PHE A 270 10.71 -17.25 0.39
N LYS A 271 11.83 -17.52 -0.28
CA LYS A 271 12.59 -16.50 -1.04
C LYS A 271 12.05 -16.31 -2.46
N ASP A 272 11.30 -17.28 -2.98
CA ASP A 272 10.59 -17.11 -4.23
C ASP A 272 9.46 -16.08 -4.06
N PHE A 273 9.43 -15.08 -4.95
CA PHE A 273 8.48 -13.98 -4.85
C PHE A 273 7.02 -14.44 -4.94
N VAL A 274 6.72 -15.40 -5.82
CA VAL A 274 5.35 -15.90 -6.04
C VAL A 274 4.87 -16.67 -4.82
N THR A 275 5.72 -17.52 -4.26
CA THR A 275 5.47 -18.32 -3.05
C THR A 275 5.32 -17.42 -1.84
N PHE A 276 6.25 -16.46 -1.65
CA PHE A 276 6.20 -15.44 -0.60
C PHE A 276 4.86 -14.72 -0.64
N THR A 277 4.54 -14.08 -1.76
CA THR A 277 3.32 -13.26 -1.89
C THR A 277 2.03 -14.05 -1.63
N HIS A 278 1.94 -15.30 -2.10
CA HIS A 278 0.81 -16.17 -1.78
C HIS A 278 0.70 -16.46 -0.28
N ALA A 279 1.81 -16.83 0.36
CA ALA A 279 1.82 -17.19 1.78
C ALA A 279 1.34 -16.05 2.68
N TYR A 280 1.64 -14.79 2.32
CA TYR A 280 1.27 -13.62 3.13
C TYR A 280 -0.08 -13.02 2.78
N PHE A 281 -0.44 -12.94 1.50
CA PHE A 281 -1.63 -12.18 1.10
C PHE A 281 -2.86 -13.05 0.93
N SER A 282 -2.74 -14.29 0.46
CA SER A 282 -3.91 -15.15 0.23
C SER A 282 -4.71 -15.43 1.52
N PRO A 283 -4.10 -15.81 2.66
CA PRO A 283 -4.84 -16.08 3.89
C PRO A 283 -5.63 -14.86 4.38
N ALA A 284 -4.99 -13.68 4.37
CA ALA A 284 -5.63 -12.44 4.78
C ALA A 284 -6.75 -12.01 3.82
N ASN A 285 -6.56 -12.15 2.50
CA ASN A 285 -7.62 -11.90 1.52
C ASN A 285 -8.84 -12.80 1.77
N ILE A 286 -8.62 -14.10 2.02
CA ILE A 286 -9.69 -15.06 2.30
C ILE A 286 -10.43 -14.68 3.59
N ARG A 287 -9.71 -14.44 4.70
CA ARG A 287 -10.33 -14.04 5.98
C ARG A 287 -11.17 -12.78 5.82
N SER A 288 -10.64 -11.77 5.15
CA SER A 288 -11.27 -10.46 5.05
C SER A 288 -12.58 -10.48 4.28
N VAL A 289 -12.70 -11.30 3.22
CA VAL A 289 -14.00 -11.47 2.54
C VAL A 289 -14.94 -12.39 3.31
N ASN A 290 -14.42 -13.45 3.94
CA ASN A 290 -15.24 -14.41 4.67
C ASN A 290 -15.79 -13.81 5.97
N VAL A 291 -15.08 -12.90 6.64
CA VAL A 291 -15.60 -12.21 7.83
C VAL A 291 -16.72 -11.23 7.46
N CYS A 292 -16.61 -10.58 6.30
CA CYS A 292 -17.70 -9.75 5.76
C CYS A 292 -18.92 -10.59 5.38
N ALA A 293 -18.72 -11.76 4.78
CA ALA A 293 -19.79 -12.71 4.50
C ALA A 293 -20.48 -13.19 5.79
N LEU A 294 -19.70 -13.60 6.79
CA LEU A 294 -20.19 -14.01 8.10
C LEU A 294 -21.00 -12.89 8.77
N LYS A 295 -20.52 -11.64 8.73
CA LYS A 295 -21.22 -10.46 9.26
C LYS A 295 -22.60 -10.24 8.66
N LEU A 296 -22.75 -10.60 7.39
CA LEU A 296 -23.97 -10.43 6.61
C LEU A 296 -24.84 -11.69 6.60
N GLY A 297 -24.43 -12.78 7.28
CA GLY A 297 -25.15 -14.05 7.29
C GLY A 297 -25.11 -14.77 5.94
N LEU A 298 -24.05 -14.58 5.17
CA LEU A 298 -23.81 -15.25 3.89
C LEU A 298 -22.85 -16.43 4.05
N GLU A 299 -22.95 -17.39 3.14
CA GLU A 299 -21.92 -18.42 2.97
C GLU A 299 -20.55 -17.80 2.65
N PRO A 300 -19.44 -18.45 3.04
CA PRO A 300 -18.10 -17.98 2.71
C PRO A 300 -17.92 -17.75 1.19
N VAL A 301 -17.10 -16.75 0.84
CA VAL A 301 -16.77 -16.44 -0.56
C VAL A 301 -15.79 -17.49 -1.09
N ILE A 302 -14.74 -17.77 -0.31
CA ILE A 302 -13.74 -18.79 -0.61
C ILE A 302 -13.83 -19.85 0.49
N HIS A 303 -14.14 -21.09 0.12
CA HIS A 303 -14.49 -22.15 1.09
C HIS A 303 -13.77 -23.48 0.83
N ASN A 304 -12.95 -23.57 -0.19
CA ASN A 304 -12.22 -24.77 -0.63
C ASN A 304 -10.72 -24.72 -0.25
N VAL A 305 -10.31 -23.69 0.48
CA VAL A 305 -8.96 -23.54 1.05
C VAL A 305 -9.04 -23.81 2.55
N SER A 306 -8.09 -24.55 3.09
CA SER A 306 -7.96 -24.86 4.51
C SER A 306 -6.52 -24.61 4.96
N ILE A 307 -6.37 -23.82 6.02
CA ILE A 307 -5.06 -23.41 6.53
C ILE A 307 -5.07 -23.54 8.06
N ASP A 308 -4.11 -24.30 8.62
CA ASP A 308 -3.90 -24.33 10.07
C ASP A 308 -3.19 -23.04 10.50
N SER A 309 -3.69 -22.42 11.56
CA SER A 309 -3.05 -21.28 12.24
C SER A 309 -1.57 -21.52 12.55
N LYS A 310 -1.16 -22.75 12.89
CA LYS A 310 0.23 -23.10 13.17
C LYS A 310 1.12 -22.95 11.95
N ASP A 311 0.60 -23.21 10.75
CA ASP A 311 1.34 -23.05 9.51
C ASP A 311 1.54 -21.56 9.18
N LEU A 312 0.56 -20.72 9.49
CA LEU A 312 0.69 -19.26 9.39
C LEU A 312 1.69 -18.67 10.39
N VAL A 313 1.80 -19.25 11.59
CA VAL A 313 2.85 -18.87 12.55
C VAL A 313 4.24 -19.16 11.99
N LYS A 314 4.44 -20.30 11.29
CA LYS A 314 5.73 -20.61 10.63
C LYS A 314 6.08 -19.57 9.57
N VAL A 315 5.09 -19.11 8.81
CA VAL A 315 5.26 -18.05 7.80
C VAL A 315 5.74 -16.75 8.44
N ALA A 316 5.11 -16.30 9.53
CA ALA A 316 5.55 -15.10 10.25
C ALA A 316 6.94 -15.24 10.87
N GLN A 317 7.32 -16.44 11.31
CA GLN A 317 8.66 -16.73 11.83
C GLN A 317 9.74 -16.75 10.74
N ALA A 318 9.37 -17.00 9.48
CA ALA A 318 10.29 -16.99 8.35
C ALA A 318 10.70 -15.57 7.90
N LEU A 319 10.03 -14.52 8.42
CA LEU A 319 10.37 -13.14 8.14
C LEU A 319 11.79 -12.80 8.61
N SER A 320 12.48 -11.98 7.81
CA SER A 320 13.80 -11.47 8.17
C SER A 320 13.72 -10.67 9.48
N ILE A 321 14.83 -10.60 10.22
CA ILE A 321 14.86 -9.90 11.51
C ILE A 321 14.38 -8.44 11.37
N PRO A 322 14.83 -7.65 10.36
CA PRO A 322 14.32 -6.30 10.14
C PRO A 322 12.81 -6.23 9.85
N GLN A 323 12.26 -7.18 9.09
CA GLN A 323 10.81 -7.24 8.86
C GLN A 323 10.05 -7.50 10.16
N ARG A 324 10.54 -8.44 10.99
CA ARG A 324 9.95 -8.71 12.31
C ARG A 324 10.02 -7.47 13.21
N MET A 325 11.17 -6.79 13.26
CA MET A 325 11.34 -5.54 14.01
C MET A 325 10.37 -4.45 13.55
N LEU A 326 10.14 -4.31 12.24
CA LEU A 326 9.19 -3.34 11.70
C LEU A 326 7.76 -3.61 12.19
N ALA A 327 7.35 -4.87 12.31
CA ALA A 327 6.05 -5.21 12.89
C ALA A 327 5.94 -4.70 14.33
N TYR A 328 6.91 -5.00 15.20
CA TYR A 328 6.94 -4.46 16.57
C TYR A 328 6.95 -2.93 16.61
N ALA A 329 7.68 -2.28 15.70
CA ALA A 329 7.74 -0.81 15.61
C ALA A 329 6.38 -0.18 15.33
N ARG A 330 5.58 -0.78 14.44
CA ARG A 330 4.23 -0.30 14.10
C ARG A 330 3.29 -0.28 15.30
N HIS A 331 3.51 -1.19 16.26
CA HIS A 331 2.76 -1.28 17.52
C HIS A 331 3.41 -0.54 18.69
N GLY A 332 4.54 0.14 18.45
CA GLY A 332 5.25 0.90 19.47
C GLY A 332 6.04 0.06 20.47
N ASP A 333 6.29 -1.22 20.18
CA ASP A 333 7.09 -2.12 21.02
C ASP A 333 8.59 -1.96 20.71
N PHE A 334 9.13 -0.82 21.12
CA PHE A 334 10.55 -0.49 20.90
C PHE A 334 11.50 -1.27 21.82
N GLU A 335 10.99 -1.85 22.92
CA GLU A 335 11.77 -2.73 23.79
C GLU A 335 12.10 -4.03 23.07
N LYS A 336 11.11 -4.65 22.41
CA LYS A 336 11.36 -5.84 21.58
C LYS A 336 12.32 -5.55 20.42
N ILE A 337 12.24 -4.38 19.80
CA ILE A 337 13.21 -3.98 18.77
C ILE A 337 14.62 -3.93 19.34
N GLU A 338 14.80 -3.31 20.51
CA GLU A 338 16.09 -3.26 21.17
C GLU A 338 16.62 -4.67 21.46
N HIS A 339 15.76 -5.56 21.96
CA HIS A 339 16.11 -6.96 22.19
C HIS A 339 16.60 -7.65 20.91
N LEU A 340 15.83 -7.56 19.82
CA LEU A 340 16.17 -8.17 18.53
C LEU A 340 17.46 -7.60 17.94
N LEU A 341 17.70 -6.30 18.07
CA LEU A 341 18.94 -5.66 17.64
C LEU A 341 20.17 -6.18 18.40
N GLN A 342 20.04 -6.42 19.70
CA GLN A 342 21.16 -6.94 20.51
C GLN A 342 21.38 -8.43 20.26
N GLU A 343 20.30 -9.22 20.25
CA GLU A 343 20.34 -10.67 20.05
C GLU A 343 20.97 -11.03 18.71
N HIS A 344 20.57 -10.34 17.64
CA HIS A 344 20.99 -10.66 16.28
C HIS A 344 22.05 -9.71 15.70
N LYS A 345 22.75 -8.93 16.54
CA LYS A 345 23.69 -7.89 16.10
C LYS A 345 24.68 -8.35 15.02
N ASN A 346 25.13 -9.60 15.07
CA ASN A 346 26.13 -10.15 14.14
C ASN A 346 25.53 -10.70 12.83
N GLU A 347 24.21 -10.80 12.74
CA GLU A 347 23.48 -11.31 11.57
C GLU A 347 22.89 -10.17 10.72
N LEU A 348 22.71 -8.99 11.32
CA LEU A 348 22.07 -7.85 10.68
C LEU A 348 22.97 -7.18 9.65
N SER A 349 22.39 -6.82 8.50
CA SER A 349 23.07 -6.11 7.41
C SER A 349 22.08 -5.35 6.54
N PHE A 350 22.56 -4.35 5.80
CA PHE A 350 21.85 -3.84 4.63
C PHE A 350 22.02 -4.81 3.47
N ASN A 351 20.93 -5.47 3.06
CA ASN A 351 20.91 -6.43 1.96
C ASN A 351 19.63 -6.26 1.12
N LEU A 352 19.55 -6.93 -0.03
CA LEU A 352 18.44 -6.75 -0.96
C LEU A 352 17.06 -7.16 -0.41
N GLU A 353 17.00 -8.10 0.52
CA GLU A 353 15.77 -8.67 1.04
C GLU A 353 14.96 -7.64 1.85
N ASP A 354 15.66 -6.87 2.70
CA ASP A 354 15.03 -6.09 3.76
C ASP A 354 15.63 -4.71 4.02
N PHE A 355 16.49 -4.19 3.13
CA PHE A 355 17.09 -2.86 3.28
C PHE A 355 16.08 -1.74 3.58
N TRP A 356 14.85 -1.87 3.06
CA TRP A 356 13.79 -0.88 3.16
C TRP A 356 13.20 -0.81 4.59
N ALA A 357 13.30 -1.87 5.38
CA ALA A 357 12.70 -1.92 6.72
C ALA A 357 13.36 -0.94 7.69
N TRP A 358 14.65 -0.69 7.54
CA TRP A 358 15.44 0.16 8.43
C TRP A 358 14.93 1.60 8.52
N GLU A 359 14.58 2.18 7.37
CA GLU A 359 14.01 3.53 7.31
C GLU A 359 12.60 3.58 7.89
N LEU A 360 11.77 2.58 7.57
CA LEU A 360 10.39 2.51 8.07
C LEU A 360 10.34 2.36 9.59
N ILE A 361 11.25 1.59 10.18
CA ILE A 361 11.36 1.51 11.65
C ILE A 361 11.70 2.89 12.22
N ALA A 362 12.63 3.64 11.62
CA ALA A 362 12.95 5.00 12.05
C ALA A 362 11.72 5.93 12.00
N ASP A 363 10.91 5.80 10.96
CA ASP A 363 9.67 6.55 10.80
C ASP A 363 8.64 6.20 11.90
N GLU A 364 8.55 4.93 12.31
CA GLU A 364 7.69 4.54 13.43
C GLU A 364 8.14 5.12 14.78
N TYR A 365 9.46 5.22 15.06
CA TYR A 365 9.94 5.94 16.25
C TYR A 365 9.46 7.40 16.28
N ILE A 366 9.46 8.07 15.13
CA ILE A 366 9.01 9.47 15.00
C ILE A 366 7.49 9.55 15.16
N LYS A 367 6.76 8.71 14.43
CA LYS A 367 5.30 8.68 14.42
C LYS A 367 4.70 8.37 15.79
N GLN A 368 5.32 7.47 16.54
CA GLN A 368 4.89 7.09 17.90
C GLN A 368 5.37 8.06 18.98
N GLY A 369 6.07 9.15 18.61
CA GLY A 369 6.50 10.18 19.55
C GLY A 369 7.53 9.70 20.58
N VAL A 370 8.35 8.71 20.22
CA VAL A 370 9.36 8.13 21.11
C VAL A 370 10.43 9.18 21.43
N SER A 371 11.04 9.09 22.61
CA SER A 371 12.10 10.02 23.02
C SER A 371 13.24 10.13 21.99
N PRO A 372 13.78 11.33 21.73
CA PRO A 372 14.89 11.52 20.79
C PRO A 372 16.11 10.64 21.10
N LYS A 373 16.37 10.36 22.38
CA LYS A 373 17.47 9.48 22.81
C LYS A 373 17.29 8.03 22.37
N ALA A 374 16.06 7.52 22.36
CA ALA A 374 15.79 6.15 21.90
C ALA A 374 15.93 6.05 20.38
N LEU A 375 15.43 7.05 19.64
CA LEU A 375 15.65 7.16 18.20
C LEU A 375 17.15 7.27 17.87
N GLU A 376 17.91 8.07 18.62
CA GLU A 376 19.36 8.20 18.47
C GLU A 376 20.06 6.84 18.60
N LYS A 377 19.71 6.05 19.62
CA LYS A 377 20.28 4.71 19.84
C LYS A 377 20.00 3.78 18.66
N TYR A 378 18.78 3.80 18.14
CA TYR A 378 18.41 3.04 16.95
C TYR A 378 19.21 3.50 15.72
N LEU A 379 19.24 4.81 15.44
CA LEU A 379 19.94 5.38 14.29
C LEU A 379 21.45 5.09 14.33
N ASN A 380 22.08 5.21 15.51
CA ASN A 380 23.49 4.85 15.70
C ASN A 380 23.73 3.39 15.30
N THR A 381 22.94 2.47 15.85
CA THR A 381 23.06 1.04 15.56
C THR A 381 22.81 0.73 14.08
N ALA A 382 21.69 1.21 13.52
CA ALA A 382 21.30 0.91 12.15
C ALA A 382 22.27 1.50 11.11
N SER A 383 22.78 2.72 11.33
CA SER A 383 23.70 3.37 10.38
C SER A 383 25.07 2.69 10.27
N GLU A 384 25.46 1.90 11.29
CA GLU A 384 26.74 1.19 11.35
C GLU A 384 26.68 -0.24 10.81
N LEU A 385 25.48 -0.70 10.39
CA LEU A 385 25.31 -2.06 9.89
C LEU A 385 26.18 -2.33 8.64
N PRO A 386 26.71 -3.56 8.52
CA PRO A 386 27.46 -3.97 7.34
C PRO A 386 26.56 -3.95 6.09
N LEU A 387 27.19 -3.79 4.94
CA LEU A 387 26.51 -3.70 3.65
C LEU A 387 26.83 -4.94 2.81
N VAL A 388 25.79 -5.61 2.32
CA VAL A 388 25.87 -6.77 1.42
C VAL A 388 25.18 -6.41 0.12
N LEU A 389 25.98 -6.24 -0.94
CA LEU A 389 25.46 -5.81 -2.24
C LEU A 389 25.14 -7.01 -3.15
N PRO A 390 23.97 -7.03 -3.80
CA PRO A 390 23.67 -7.99 -4.86
C PRO A 390 24.51 -7.73 -6.11
N THR A 391 24.55 -8.70 -7.02
CA THR A 391 25.32 -8.61 -8.27
C THR A 391 24.70 -7.64 -9.29
N LYS A 392 23.37 -7.50 -9.29
CA LYS A 392 22.66 -6.61 -10.22
C LYS A 392 22.83 -5.15 -9.78
N LEU A 393 23.37 -4.32 -10.67
CA LEU A 393 23.74 -2.93 -10.40
C LEU A 393 22.59 -2.08 -9.85
N GLU A 394 21.40 -2.17 -10.46
CA GLU A 394 20.22 -1.42 -10.01
C GLU A 394 19.81 -1.78 -8.58
N ASP A 395 19.85 -3.06 -8.25
CA ASP A 395 19.50 -3.54 -6.91
C ASP A 395 20.60 -3.21 -5.89
N ALA A 396 21.87 -3.26 -6.30
CA ALA A 396 22.99 -2.81 -5.47
C ALA A 396 22.87 -1.32 -5.14
N GLN A 397 22.47 -0.50 -6.12
CA GLN A 397 22.24 0.93 -5.91
C GLN A 397 21.10 1.15 -4.91
N ARG A 398 19.99 0.42 -5.00
CA ARG A 398 18.86 0.54 -4.06
C ARG A 398 19.27 0.25 -2.61
N VAL A 399 20.05 -0.81 -2.39
CA VAL A 399 20.55 -1.16 -1.04
C VAL A 399 21.53 -0.10 -0.53
N GLN A 400 22.42 0.39 -1.40
CA GLN A 400 23.37 1.46 -1.08
C GLN A 400 22.66 2.77 -0.72
N ASP A 401 21.64 3.15 -1.49
CA ASP A 401 20.88 4.39 -1.28
C ASP A 401 20.15 4.39 0.06
N ALA A 402 19.55 3.26 0.45
CA ALA A 402 18.89 3.13 1.76
C ALA A 402 19.88 3.25 2.92
N ARG A 403 21.10 2.72 2.78
CA ARG A 403 22.16 2.93 3.76
C ARG A 403 22.56 4.40 3.87
N ILE A 404 22.72 5.09 2.73
CA ILE A 404 23.03 6.52 2.69
C ILE A 404 21.91 7.33 3.34
N ALA A 405 20.66 7.01 3.05
CA ALA A 405 19.49 7.67 3.63
C ALA A 405 19.46 7.50 5.16
N MET A 406 19.77 6.32 5.69
CA MET A 406 19.89 6.10 7.13
C MET A 406 21.01 6.91 7.78
N MET A 407 22.18 7.01 7.13
CA MET A 407 23.27 7.87 7.60
C MET A 407 22.87 9.35 7.59
N TYR A 408 22.18 9.80 6.54
CA TYR A 408 21.68 11.17 6.45
C TYR A 408 20.64 11.49 7.54
N ARG A 409 19.69 10.58 7.78
CA ARG A 409 18.70 10.71 8.87
C ARG A 409 19.38 10.87 10.22
N LYS A 410 20.42 10.07 10.51
CA LYS A 410 21.25 10.23 11.71
C LYS A 410 21.89 11.63 11.79
N GLN A 411 22.55 12.08 10.72
CA GLN A 411 23.18 13.41 10.70
C GLN A 411 22.18 14.54 10.97
N VAL A 412 21.00 14.48 10.36
CA VAL A 412 19.92 15.45 10.60
C VAL A 412 19.41 15.38 12.05
N HIS A 413 19.24 14.18 12.59
CA HIS A 413 18.84 13.99 13.99
C HIS A 413 19.87 14.59 14.95
N ASP A 414 21.15 14.26 14.78
CA ASP A 414 22.25 14.76 15.62
C ASP A 414 22.37 16.28 15.55
N ALA A 415 22.22 16.87 14.34
CA ALA A 415 22.24 18.32 14.16
C ALA A 415 21.07 19.00 14.88
N LYS A 416 19.86 18.42 14.79
CA LYS A 416 18.68 18.92 15.51
C LYS A 416 18.87 18.83 17.03
N HIS A 417 19.41 17.71 17.53
CA HIS A 417 19.65 17.51 18.95
C HIS A 417 20.73 18.47 19.48
N ALA A 418 21.85 18.63 18.76
CA ALA A 418 22.90 19.57 19.11
C ALA A 418 22.41 21.03 19.08
N PHE A 419 21.58 21.39 18.11
CA PHE A 419 20.95 22.71 18.06
C PHE A 419 19.99 22.93 19.23
N HIS A 420 19.17 21.94 19.57
CA HIS A 420 18.27 22.03 20.72
C HIS A 420 19.03 22.15 22.06
N ALA A 421 20.13 21.41 22.22
CA ALA A 421 21.02 21.55 23.38
C ALA A 421 21.59 22.96 23.48
N LYS A 422 22.13 23.51 22.38
CA LYS A 422 22.61 24.90 22.31
C LYS A 422 21.54 25.92 22.67
N LEU A 423 20.32 25.77 22.15
CA LEU A 423 19.21 26.64 22.51
C LEU A 423 18.86 26.53 23.99
N THR A 424 18.77 25.31 24.50
CA THR A 424 18.46 25.05 25.91
C THR A 424 19.49 25.69 26.83
N ASP A 425 20.77 25.60 26.50
CA ASP A 425 21.84 26.23 27.27
C ASP A 425 21.81 27.77 27.16
N LEU A 426 21.58 28.32 25.96
CA LEU A 426 21.41 29.76 25.75
C LEU A 426 20.26 30.33 26.59
N PHE A 427 19.13 29.62 26.65
CA PHE A 427 17.97 30.04 27.42
C PHE A 427 18.10 29.77 28.92
N LYS A 428 18.84 28.74 29.35
CA LYS A 428 19.18 28.55 30.79
C LYS A 428 19.98 29.73 31.31
N ASP A 429 20.96 30.22 30.56
CA ASP A 429 21.77 31.39 30.95
C ASP A 429 20.95 32.69 30.96
N THR A 430 19.93 32.78 30.10
CA THR A 430 19.03 33.95 30.02
C THR A 430 18.00 33.98 31.18
N PHE A 431 17.52 32.81 31.64
CA PHE A 431 16.55 32.72 32.75
C PHE A 431 17.19 32.75 34.15
N VAL A 432 18.46 32.36 34.29
CA VAL A 432 19.20 32.53 35.57
C VAL A 432 19.65 33.99 35.76
N SER A 433 19.74 34.77 34.69
CA SER A 433 20.15 36.19 34.73
C SER A 433 18.99 37.19 34.77
N SER A 434 17.73 36.74 34.77
CA SER A 434 16.54 37.60 34.76
C SER A 434 15.62 37.36 35.97
N ASN A 435 16.17 37.56 37.17
CA ASN A 435 15.38 38.11 38.27
C ASN A 435 15.24 39.63 38.06
N GLN A 436 14.54 40.04 37.00
CA GLN A 436 13.79 41.30 36.89
C GLN A 436 13.12 41.42 35.51
N ASP A 437 11.81 41.62 35.59
CA ASP A 437 10.87 42.18 34.61
C ASP A 437 10.41 41.38 33.38
N ASN A 438 9.11 41.10 33.43
CA ASN A 438 8.25 40.53 32.39
C ASN A 438 8.31 41.34 31.09
N ALA A 439 8.79 40.73 30.00
CA ALA A 439 8.48 41.14 28.63
C ALA A 439 7.88 39.96 27.84
N PRO A 440 6.87 40.19 26.97
CA PRO A 440 5.96 39.14 26.54
C PRO A 440 6.54 38.29 25.39
N MET A 441 6.35 36.98 25.52
CA MET A 441 6.75 35.86 24.65
C MET A 441 6.38 35.99 23.15
N GLN A 442 5.64 37.03 22.73
CA GLN A 442 5.10 37.20 21.38
C GLN A 442 6.12 37.73 20.34
N THR A 443 7.11 38.54 20.75
CA THR A 443 8.11 39.12 19.83
C THR A 443 9.12 38.08 19.33
N VAL A 444 9.39 37.05 20.14
CA VAL A 444 10.35 35.98 19.81
C VAL A 444 9.78 35.04 18.73
N THR A 445 8.48 34.72 18.79
CA THR A 445 7.81 33.86 17.79
C THR A 445 7.72 34.51 16.41
N GLN A 446 7.66 35.85 16.33
CA GLN A 446 7.62 36.58 15.06
C GLN A 446 8.99 36.65 14.37
N ASN A 447 10.08 36.79 15.13
CA ASN A 447 11.44 36.73 14.58
C ASN A 447 11.79 35.31 14.10
N TYR A 448 11.31 34.27 14.81
CA TYR A 448 11.45 32.86 14.43
C TYR A 448 10.83 32.52 13.05
N LYS A 449 9.65 33.07 12.73
CA LYS A 449 9.04 32.89 11.39
C LYS A 449 9.83 33.58 10.28
N LYS A 450 10.48 34.71 10.57
CA LYS A 450 11.33 35.43 9.60
C LYS A 450 12.64 34.69 9.30
N GLU A 451 13.29 34.10 10.29
CA GLU A 451 14.54 33.33 10.08
C GLU A 451 14.31 31.99 9.36
N LEU A 452 13.18 31.31 9.64
CA LEU A 452 12.76 30.11 8.89
C LEU A 452 12.39 30.42 7.43
N GLN A 453 11.89 31.63 7.15
CA GLN A 453 11.63 32.06 5.78
C GLN A 453 12.93 32.44 5.04
N ALA A 454 13.92 33.01 5.73
CA ALA A 454 15.22 33.33 5.16
C ALA A 454 16.09 32.11 4.84
N THR A 455 15.91 31.00 5.56
CA THR A 455 16.58 29.71 5.27
C THR A 455 15.92 28.92 4.15
N LYS A 456 14.62 29.12 3.90
CA LYS A 456 13.91 28.52 2.74
C LYS A 456 14.24 29.19 1.41
N SER A 457 14.69 30.44 1.39
CA SER A 457 15.02 31.19 0.17
C SER A 457 16.47 30.98 -0.31
N GLY A 458 17.29 30.18 0.38
CA GLY A 458 18.68 29.88 0.03
C GLY A 458 18.94 28.46 -0.51
N VAL A 459 17.91 27.62 -0.63
CA VAL A 459 18.01 26.26 -1.18
C VAL A 459 17.21 26.21 -2.47
N ASN A 460 17.86 25.84 -3.57
CA ASN A 460 17.22 25.67 -4.88
C ASN A 460 15.99 24.76 -4.74
N SER A 461 14.85 25.27 -5.18
CA SER A 461 13.52 24.67 -5.01
C SER A 461 13.24 23.46 -5.93
N GLU A 462 14.26 22.77 -6.41
CA GLU A 462 14.11 21.59 -7.28
C GLU A 462 14.31 20.24 -6.54
N ASP A 463 14.98 20.21 -5.39
CA ASP A 463 15.32 18.94 -4.70
C ASP A 463 14.32 18.48 -3.62
N THR A 464 13.21 19.22 -3.38
CA THR A 464 12.28 18.92 -2.26
C THR A 464 10.91 18.40 -2.68
N ARG A 465 10.77 17.84 -3.88
CA ARG A 465 9.46 17.32 -4.39
C ARG A 465 9.36 15.81 -4.57
N LEU A 466 10.36 15.03 -4.18
CA LEU A 466 10.25 13.58 -4.12
C LEU A 466 10.08 13.15 -2.66
N TYR A 467 9.11 12.27 -2.41
CA TYR A 467 8.74 11.69 -1.10
C TYR A 467 7.79 12.51 -0.23
N THR A 468 6.60 12.77 -0.78
CA THR A 468 5.35 12.62 0.00
C THR A 468 4.69 11.32 -0.49
N MET A 469 5.09 10.19 0.07
CA MET A 469 4.21 9.03 0.12
C MET A 469 3.24 9.31 1.27
N GLU A 470 2.08 9.86 0.93
CA GLU A 470 0.94 9.81 1.83
C GLU A 470 0.56 8.33 2.00
N LEU A 471 0.69 7.85 3.24
CA LEU A 471 0.23 6.55 3.72
C LEU A 471 -1.29 6.56 3.93
#